data_AF-A0A966Y7L2-F1
#
_entry.id   AF-A0A966Y7L2-F1
#
_cell.length_a   1.000
_cell.length_b   1.000
_cell.length_c   1.000
_cell.angle_alpha   90.00
_cell.angle_beta   90.00
_cell.angle_gamma   90.00
#
_symmetry.space_group_name_H-M   'P 1'
#
loop_
_entity.id
_entity.type
_entity.pdbx_description
1 polymer ?
#
loop_
_entity_poly.entity_id
_entity_poly.type
_entity_poly.pdbx_seq_one_letter_code
_entity_poly.pdbx_strand_id
1 'polypeptide(L)'
;MSDYKEKFEKMRVAGKLAAQTLDMLTANIKEGVSTDYIDKLGYEFIRDHGGYSAPLYYRGFTKSLCTSLNHVVCHGIPSDRILRDGDAINVDVTAIVDEHYGDTSRMFSIGNTSVKLNNLIDTTYESMMRAIKILKPGIRLGDIGYEIQSFVEEKGFSVVRDFCGHGISTTFHEPPNILHYGSKNSGMELRPGMTFTIEPMINAGKFPVKMLNDGWTAVTKDKSLSKYQIWLDVEVAAAEAMEKLNQIPKGVASIVRKKARINVKRIHQIEAEVKHDVIAFLTSVTEKAGIKARYLHQGMTSSDVLDTSFNIQMVQSGKIILKDIDQILKVLKKQAKKYKLTPCMGRSHGIHAEPVTFGLKLASFYEEFKRNRKRLVDAINEVSTCAISGAVGTFANISPNVEKHVAKKLGLKVEPISTQVIPRDRHAFYFSVLGIIAG
;
A
#
# COMPACT_ATOMS: atom_id res chain seq x y z
N MET A 1 -13.57 -43.99 9.35
CA MET A 1 -13.16 -43.50 8.00
C MET A 1 -14.30 -42.77 7.27
N SER A 2 -15.33 -42.23 7.94
CA SER A 2 -16.55 -41.70 7.29
C SER A 2 -16.85 -40.22 7.52
N ASP A 3 -16.01 -39.44 8.19
CA ASP A 3 -16.44 -38.12 8.72
C ASP A 3 -16.10 -36.92 7.80
N TYR A 4 -14.96 -36.93 7.10
CA TYR A 4 -14.53 -35.76 6.30
C TYR A 4 -15.10 -35.73 4.86
N LYS A 5 -15.72 -36.81 4.37
CA LYS A 5 -16.28 -36.83 3.00
C LYS A 5 -17.41 -35.82 2.85
N GLU A 6 -18.35 -35.80 3.80
CA GLU A 6 -19.47 -34.85 3.79
C GLU A 6 -18.95 -33.41 3.93
N LYS A 7 -18.03 -33.16 4.86
CA LYS A 7 -17.34 -31.87 4.99
C LYS A 7 -16.74 -31.41 3.66
N PHE A 8 -16.04 -32.30 2.95
CA PHE A 8 -15.39 -31.97 1.67
C PHE A 8 -16.39 -31.67 0.56
N GLU A 9 -17.52 -32.38 0.49
CA GLU A 9 -18.57 -32.06 -0.48
C GLU A 9 -19.17 -30.67 -0.23
N LYS A 10 -19.50 -30.34 1.03
CA LYS A 10 -20.03 -29.02 1.40
C LYS A 10 -19.02 -27.90 1.14
N MET A 11 -17.76 -28.09 1.54
CA MET A 11 -16.68 -27.15 1.23
C MET A 11 -16.43 -27.00 -0.28
N ARG A 12 -16.60 -28.07 -1.07
CA ARG A 12 -16.46 -27.99 -2.53
C ARG A 12 -17.54 -27.10 -3.14
N VAL A 13 -18.76 -27.12 -2.62
CA VAL A 13 -19.83 -26.21 -3.06
C VAL A 13 -19.46 -24.76 -2.77
N ALA A 14 -19.04 -24.44 -1.54
CA ALA A 14 -18.62 -23.09 -1.16
C ALA A 14 -17.40 -22.60 -1.97
N GLY A 15 -16.37 -23.43 -2.11
CA GLY A 15 -15.17 -23.13 -2.89
C GLY A 15 -15.46 -22.96 -4.39
N LYS A 16 -16.40 -23.75 -4.93
CA LYS A 16 -16.86 -23.60 -6.31
C LYS A 16 -17.54 -22.26 -6.53
N LEU A 17 -18.41 -21.82 -5.60
CA LEU A 17 -19.06 -20.51 -5.70
C LEU A 17 -18.04 -19.36 -5.64
N ALA A 18 -17.06 -19.43 -4.73
CA ALA A 18 -15.99 -18.44 -4.65
C ALA A 18 -15.17 -18.35 -5.97
N ALA A 19 -14.80 -19.50 -6.54
CA ALA A 19 -14.11 -19.57 -7.83
C ALA A 19 -14.95 -19.04 -9.00
N GLN A 20 -16.24 -19.41 -9.07
CA GLN A 20 -17.18 -18.92 -10.10
C GLN A 20 -17.38 -17.40 -10.02
N THR A 21 -17.31 -16.83 -8.81
CA THR A 21 -17.36 -15.38 -8.62
C THR A 21 -16.15 -14.71 -9.28
N LEU A 22 -14.94 -15.24 -9.09
CA LEU A 22 -13.73 -14.73 -9.75
C LEU A 22 -13.81 -14.87 -11.28
N ASP A 23 -14.38 -15.97 -11.78
CA ASP A 23 -14.58 -16.18 -13.22
C ASP A 23 -15.55 -15.14 -13.80
N MET A 24 -16.67 -14.88 -13.12
CA MET A 24 -17.60 -13.83 -13.51
C MET A 24 -16.93 -12.44 -13.50
N LEU A 25 -16.16 -12.13 -12.46
CA LEU A 25 -15.47 -10.85 -12.33
C LEU A 25 -14.43 -10.62 -13.42
N THR A 26 -13.87 -11.69 -14.02
CA THR A 26 -12.84 -11.59 -15.07
C THR A 26 -13.28 -10.71 -16.24
N ALA A 27 -14.54 -10.78 -16.65
CA ALA A 27 -15.07 -9.95 -17.76
C ALA A 27 -15.30 -8.48 -17.37
N ASN A 28 -15.31 -8.17 -16.07
CA ASN A 28 -15.69 -6.88 -15.52
C ASN A 28 -14.53 -6.09 -14.92
N ILE A 29 -13.40 -6.74 -14.63
CA ILE A 29 -12.19 -6.10 -14.11
C ILE A 29 -11.38 -5.54 -15.29
N LYS A 30 -11.57 -4.24 -15.57
CA LYS A 30 -10.92 -3.52 -16.67
C LYS A 30 -10.68 -2.05 -16.33
N GLU A 31 -9.92 -1.36 -17.17
CA GLU A 31 -9.67 0.09 -17.03
C GLU A 31 -10.99 0.87 -16.94
N GLY A 32 -11.02 1.89 -16.06
CA GLY A 32 -12.17 2.76 -15.87
C GLY A 32 -13.20 2.27 -14.84
N VAL A 33 -13.05 1.04 -14.33
CA VAL A 33 -13.92 0.46 -13.31
C VAL A 33 -13.41 0.78 -11.90
N SER A 34 -14.30 1.06 -10.94
CA SER A 34 -13.94 1.24 -9.53
C SER A 34 -13.81 -0.10 -8.80
N THR A 35 -13.00 -0.16 -7.74
CA THR A 35 -12.95 -1.38 -6.90
C THR A 35 -14.25 -1.64 -6.15
N ASP A 36 -15.03 -0.59 -5.84
CA ASP A 36 -16.38 -0.70 -5.28
C ASP A 36 -17.39 -1.35 -6.25
N TYR A 37 -17.25 -1.11 -7.55
CA TYR A 37 -18.07 -1.78 -8.56
C TYR A 37 -17.76 -3.28 -8.63
N ILE A 38 -16.48 -3.66 -8.51
CA ILE A 38 -16.04 -5.07 -8.44
C ILE A 38 -16.64 -5.74 -7.21
N ASP A 39 -16.59 -5.08 -6.04
CA ASP A 39 -17.21 -5.56 -4.80
C ASP A 39 -18.72 -5.78 -4.97
N LYS A 40 -19.42 -4.79 -5.54
CA LYS A 40 -20.86 -4.88 -5.78
C LYS A 40 -21.21 -6.08 -6.66
N LEU A 41 -20.51 -6.29 -7.77
CA LEU A 41 -20.76 -7.40 -8.66
C LEU A 41 -20.52 -8.75 -7.98
N GLY A 42 -19.43 -8.89 -7.22
CA GLY A 42 -19.17 -10.15 -6.53
C GLY A 42 -20.16 -10.40 -5.39
N TYR A 43 -20.57 -9.36 -4.66
CA TYR A 43 -21.65 -9.46 -3.67
C TYR A 43 -22.96 -9.96 -4.29
N GLU A 44 -23.40 -9.32 -5.37
CA GLU A 44 -24.64 -9.68 -6.09
C GLU A 44 -24.55 -11.12 -6.60
N PHE A 45 -23.42 -11.51 -7.21
CA PHE A 45 -23.24 -12.86 -7.72
C PHE A 45 -23.27 -13.93 -6.63
N ILE A 46 -22.54 -13.73 -5.52
CA ILE A 46 -22.53 -14.68 -4.40
C ILE A 46 -23.94 -14.85 -3.84
N ARG A 47 -24.64 -13.74 -3.60
CA ARG A 47 -26.02 -13.72 -3.09
C ARG A 47 -26.98 -14.46 -4.03
N ASP A 48 -26.92 -14.14 -5.33
CA ASP A 48 -27.86 -14.66 -6.33
C ASP A 48 -27.64 -16.16 -6.62
N HIS A 49 -26.50 -16.71 -6.21
CA HIS A 49 -26.17 -18.14 -6.29
C HIS A 49 -26.24 -18.85 -4.94
N GLY A 50 -26.95 -18.27 -3.96
CA GLY A 50 -27.30 -18.93 -2.70
C GLY A 50 -26.20 -18.92 -1.64
N GLY A 51 -25.18 -18.08 -1.77
CA GLY A 51 -24.14 -17.91 -0.77
C GLY A 51 -24.16 -16.56 -0.05
N TYR A 52 -23.30 -16.43 0.93
CA TYR A 52 -23.01 -15.17 1.63
C TYR A 52 -21.53 -14.83 1.51
N SER A 53 -21.21 -13.54 1.43
CA SER A 53 -19.82 -13.09 1.50
C SER A 53 -19.33 -13.16 2.94
N ALA A 54 -18.22 -13.88 3.18
CA ALA A 54 -17.64 -13.99 4.52
C ALA A 54 -16.96 -12.71 5.02
N PRO A 55 -16.25 -11.91 4.18
CA PRO A 55 -15.60 -10.69 4.65
C PRO A 55 -16.59 -9.64 5.17
N LEU A 56 -17.83 -9.66 4.69
CA LEU A 56 -18.84 -8.66 5.05
C LEU A 56 -19.12 -8.70 6.57
N TYR A 57 -18.72 -7.63 7.26
CA TYR A 57 -18.76 -7.46 8.73
C TYR A 57 -17.83 -8.37 9.53
N TYR A 58 -16.96 -9.14 8.89
CA TYR A 58 -15.96 -9.94 9.58
C TYR A 58 -15.03 -9.02 10.38
N ARG A 59 -15.12 -9.08 11.71
CA ARG A 59 -14.40 -8.20 12.66
C ARG A 59 -14.49 -6.71 12.32
N GLY A 60 -15.58 -6.28 11.68
CA GLY A 60 -15.80 -4.89 11.27
C GLY A 60 -15.30 -4.51 9.88
N PHE A 61 -14.86 -5.45 9.04
CA PHE A 61 -14.63 -5.20 7.61
C PHE A 61 -15.97 -4.83 6.94
N THR A 62 -15.97 -3.83 6.05
CA THR A 62 -17.22 -3.15 5.62
C THR A 62 -17.67 -3.50 4.20
N LYS A 63 -16.95 -4.40 3.52
CA LYS A 63 -17.14 -4.76 2.12
C LYS A 63 -17.25 -6.26 1.96
N SER A 64 -17.67 -6.71 0.78
CA SER A 64 -17.97 -8.11 0.53
C SER A 64 -16.75 -8.88 0.01
N LEU A 65 -15.81 -8.20 -0.63
CA LEU A 65 -14.56 -8.75 -1.14
C LEU A 65 -13.38 -7.93 -0.64
N CYS A 66 -12.16 -8.48 -0.76
CA CYS A 66 -10.96 -7.66 -0.70
C CYS A 66 -10.47 -7.35 -2.12
N THR A 67 -10.07 -6.09 -2.36
CA THR A 67 -9.50 -5.62 -3.63
C THR A 67 -8.14 -4.96 -3.37
N SER A 68 -7.07 -5.71 -3.57
CA SER A 68 -5.70 -5.29 -3.24
C SER A 68 -4.98 -4.82 -4.50
N LEU A 69 -4.99 -3.51 -4.72
CA LEU A 69 -4.43 -2.87 -5.91
C LEU A 69 -2.94 -2.51 -5.74
N ASN A 70 -2.10 -3.00 -6.66
CA ASN A 70 -0.67 -2.70 -6.80
C ASN A 70 0.19 -3.01 -5.56
N HIS A 71 0.44 -2.00 -4.71
CA HIS A 71 1.31 -2.11 -3.54
C HIS A 71 0.58 -2.57 -2.27
N VAL A 72 -0.75 -2.76 -2.39
CA VAL A 72 -1.57 -3.39 -1.36
C VAL A 72 -1.32 -4.90 -1.44
N VAL A 73 -0.87 -5.46 -0.33
CA VAL A 73 -0.50 -6.88 -0.19
C VAL A 73 -1.75 -7.73 -0.03
N CYS A 74 -2.62 -7.37 0.91
CA CYS A 74 -3.87 -8.05 1.18
C CYS A 74 -4.86 -7.09 1.85
N HIS A 75 -6.13 -7.53 1.96
CA HIS A 75 -7.20 -6.86 2.68
C HIS A 75 -7.51 -5.42 2.23
N GLY A 76 -7.21 -5.08 0.98
CA GLY A 76 -7.60 -3.77 0.43
C GLY A 76 -9.11 -3.61 0.46
N ILE A 77 -9.61 -2.55 1.10
CA ILE A 77 -11.05 -2.27 1.16
C ILE A 77 -11.52 -1.66 -0.19
N PRO A 78 -12.52 -2.25 -0.86
CA PRO A 78 -13.17 -1.66 -2.02
C PRO A 78 -13.62 -0.20 -1.82
N SER A 79 -13.39 0.65 -2.82
CA SER A 79 -13.62 2.10 -2.77
C SER A 79 -13.87 2.70 -4.16
N ASP A 80 -14.05 4.02 -4.23
CA ASP A 80 -14.20 4.80 -5.47
C ASP A 80 -12.93 4.84 -6.34
N ARG A 81 -11.87 4.12 -5.94
CA ARG A 81 -10.62 4.04 -6.68
C ARG A 81 -10.80 3.34 -8.03
N ILE A 82 -10.51 4.07 -9.10
CA ILE A 82 -10.60 3.63 -10.50
C ILE A 82 -9.33 2.91 -10.95
N LEU A 83 -9.51 1.75 -11.59
CA LEU A 83 -8.46 0.97 -12.25
C LEU A 83 -7.94 1.66 -13.51
N ARG A 84 -6.63 1.60 -13.75
CA ARG A 84 -5.95 2.23 -14.89
C ARG A 84 -5.13 1.22 -15.69
N ASP A 85 -4.87 1.52 -16.96
CA ASP A 85 -3.88 0.77 -17.74
C ASP A 85 -2.55 0.65 -17.00
N GLY A 86 -2.02 -0.58 -16.93
CA GLY A 86 -0.78 -0.93 -16.25
C GLY A 86 -0.93 -1.31 -14.77
N ASP A 87 -2.13 -1.21 -14.17
CA ASP A 87 -2.40 -1.69 -12.82
C ASP A 87 -2.47 -3.22 -12.74
N ALA A 88 -2.25 -3.78 -11.55
CA ALA A 88 -2.71 -5.13 -11.21
C ALA A 88 -3.43 -5.15 -9.86
N ILE A 89 -4.46 -5.97 -9.78
CA ILE A 89 -5.34 -6.08 -8.62
C ILE A 89 -5.50 -7.55 -8.23
N ASN A 90 -5.27 -7.87 -6.96
CA ASN A 90 -5.78 -9.10 -6.38
C ASN A 90 -7.24 -8.88 -5.98
N VAL A 91 -8.12 -9.79 -6.37
CA VAL A 91 -9.46 -9.88 -5.78
C VAL A 91 -9.54 -11.16 -4.98
N ASP A 92 -9.90 -11.01 -3.72
CA ASP A 92 -10.05 -12.10 -2.76
C ASP A 92 -11.52 -12.33 -2.46
N VAL A 93 -11.96 -13.57 -2.65
CA VAL A 93 -13.34 -13.99 -2.55
C VAL A 93 -13.46 -15.13 -1.57
N THR A 94 -14.20 -14.88 -0.50
CA THR A 94 -14.62 -15.92 0.43
C THR A 94 -16.15 -16.01 0.45
N ALA A 95 -16.68 -17.17 0.06
CA ALA A 95 -18.10 -17.47 0.06
C ALA A 95 -18.46 -18.45 1.19
N ILE A 96 -19.65 -18.27 1.75
CA ILE A 96 -20.26 -19.18 2.73
C ILE A 96 -21.47 -19.82 2.07
N VAL A 97 -21.53 -21.16 2.06
CA VAL A 97 -22.70 -21.94 1.64
C VAL A 97 -22.92 -23.03 2.67
N ASP A 98 -24.14 -23.16 3.20
CA ASP A 98 -24.50 -24.13 4.23
C ASP A 98 -23.49 -24.17 5.40
N GLU A 99 -23.12 -23.00 5.92
CA GLU A 99 -22.14 -22.79 7.01
C GLU A 99 -20.68 -23.15 6.66
N HIS A 100 -20.39 -23.59 5.44
CA HIS A 100 -19.04 -23.95 5.00
C HIS A 100 -18.43 -22.81 4.20
N TYR A 101 -17.15 -22.53 4.49
CA TYR A 101 -16.39 -21.47 3.86
C TYR A 101 -15.59 -22.02 2.68
N GLY A 102 -15.58 -21.26 1.58
CA GLY A 102 -14.72 -21.47 0.43
C GLY A 102 -13.97 -20.19 0.13
N ASP A 103 -12.65 -20.27 0.04
CA ASP A 103 -11.78 -19.10 -0.02
C ASP A 103 -10.78 -19.21 -1.17
N THR A 104 -10.69 -18.17 -1.98
CA THR A 104 -9.77 -18.11 -3.13
C THR A 104 -9.61 -16.69 -3.62
N SER A 105 -8.42 -16.39 -4.16
CA SER A 105 -8.12 -15.11 -4.78
C SER A 105 -7.48 -15.28 -6.16
N ARG A 106 -7.51 -14.20 -6.95
CA ARG A 106 -6.86 -14.16 -8.27
C ARG A 106 -6.26 -12.77 -8.53
N MET A 107 -5.08 -12.76 -9.14
CA MET A 107 -4.46 -11.54 -9.69
C MET A 107 -5.03 -11.24 -11.07
N PHE A 108 -5.41 -10.00 -11.31
CA PHE A 108 -5.86 -9.48 -12.60
C PHE A 108 -4.93 -8.37 -13.07
N SER A 109 -4.51 -8.44 -14.32
CA SER A 109 -3.71 -7.41 -14.99
C SER A 109 -4.61 -6.49 -15.80
N ILE A 110 -4.47 -5.17 -15.63
CA ILE A 110 -5.30 -4.19 -16.33
C ILE A 110 -4.53 -3.63 -17.52
N GLY A 111 -4.98 -3.96 -18.73
CA GLY A 111 -4.33 -3.50 -19.95
C GLY A 111 -2.86 -3.95 -20.05
N ASN A 112 -1.96 -3.03 -20.36
CA ASN A 112 -0.54 -3.31 -20.58
C ASN A 112 0.29 -3.19 -19.29
N THR A 113 0.39 -4.29 -18.56
CA THR A 113 1.22 -4.40 -17.35
C THR A 113 2.72 -4.56 -17.66
N SER A 114 3.56 -4.12 -16.72
CA SER A 114 5.02 -4.24 -16.88
C SER A 114 5.51 -5.69 -16.80
N VAL A 115 6.60 -6.02 -17.51
CA VAL A 115 7.24 -7.35 -17.43
C VAL A 115 7.57 -7.75 -15.99
N LYS A 116 8.03 -6.79 -15.16
CA LYS A 116 8.33 -7.07 -13.74
C LYS A 116 7.07 -7.49 -12.98
N LEU A 117 5.95 -6.82 -13.24
CA LEU A 117 4.67 -7.11 -12.61
C LEU A 117 4.13 -8.48 -13.05
N ASN A 118 4.21 -8.79 -14.34
CA ASN A 118 3.82 -10.11 -14.86
C ASN A 118 4.69 -11.21 -14.26
N ASN A 119 6.02 -11.01 -14.22
CA ASN A 119 6.91 -11.97 -13.56
C ASN A 119 6.59 -12.15 -12.07
N LEU A 120 6.16 -11.11 -11.36
CA LEU A 120 5.74 -11.21 -9.95
C LEU A 120 4.46 -12.06 -9.84
N ILE A 121 3.46 -11.79 -10.68
CA ILE A 121 2.19 -12.52 -10.70
C ILE A 121 2.44 -14.00 -11.03
N ASP A 122 3.17 -14.27 -12.10
CA ASP A 122 3.51 -15.62 -12.55
C ASP A 122 4.30 -16.38 -11.48
N THR A 123 5.31 -15.73 -10.88
CA THR A 123 6.11 -16.34 -9.81
C THR A 123 5.28 -16.61 -8.56
N THR A 124 4.35 -15.73 -8.22
CA THR A 124 3.43 -15.93 -7.08
C THR A 124 2.57 -17.16 -7.33
N TYR A 125 1.94 -17.24 -8.50
CA TYR A 125 1.11 -18.38 -8.90
C TYR A 125 1.90 -19.69 -8.97
N GLU A 126 3.07 -19.67 -9.61
CA GLU A 126 3.96 -20.84 -9.73
C GLU A 126 4.41 -21.34 -8.35
N SER A 127 4.73 -20.44 -7.41
CA SER A 127 5.15 -20.81 -6.06
C SER A 127 4.03 -21.50 -5.28
N MET A 128 2.80 -20.96 -5.36
CA MET A 128 1.60 -21.56 -4.79
C MET A 128 1.37 -22.96 -5.37
N MET A 129 1.41 -23.11 -6.69
CA MET A 129 1.18 -24.39 -7.35
C MET A 129 2.26 -25.43 -7.06
N ARG A 130 3.52 -25.01 -6.89
CA ARG A 130 4.61 -25.90 -6.42
C ARG A 130 4.32 -26.42 -5.02
N ALA A 131 3.93 -25.54 -4.11
CA ALA A 131 3.57 -25.90 -2.74
C ALA A 131 2.36 -26.85 -2.67
N ILE A 132 1.35 -26.64 -3.53
CA ILE A 132 0.19 -27.56 -3.63
C ILE A 132 0.62 -28.94 -4.16
N LYS A 133 1.52 -29.01 -5.14
CA LYS A 133 1.96 -30.27 -5.75
C LYS A 133 2.70 -31.20 -4.80
N ILE A 134 3.36 -30.66 -3.77
CA ILE A 134 4.08 -31.48 -2.78
C ILE A 134 3.15 -32.09 -1.72
N LEU A 135 1.89 -31.63 -1.61
CA LEU A 135 1.00 -32.04 -0.52
C LEU A 135 0.66 -33.53 -0.59
N LYS A 136 1.02 -34.24 0.49
CA LYS A 136 0.64 -35.62 0.76
C LYS A 136 0.77 -35.89 2.28
N PRO A 137 0.13 -36.94 2.82
CA PRO A 137 0.35 -37.34 4.21
C PRO A 137 1.85 -37.52 4.50
N GLY A 138 2.31 -37.05 5.66
CA GLY A 138 3.72 -37.11 6.07
C GLY A 138 4.57 -35.87 5.74
N ILE A 139 4.11 -35.00 4.85
CA ILE A 139 4.73 -33.67 4.64
C ILE A 139 4.44 -32.76 5.83
N ARG A 140 5.36 -31.86 6.19
CA ARG A 140 5.15 -30.91 7.28
C ARG A 140 4.86 -29.50 6.79
N LEU A 141 4.20 -28.69 7.62
CA LEU A 141 3.82 -27.32 7.28
C LEU A 141 5.02 -26.45 6.86
N GLY A 142 6.19 -26.66 7.46
CA GLY A 142 7.41 -25.95 7.09
C GLY A 142 7.91 -26.26 5.67
N ASP A 143 7.56 -27.41 5.10
CA ASP A 143 7.92 -27.76 3.73
C ASP A 143 7.16 -26.90 2.70
N ILE A 144 5.91 -26.52 3.01
CA ILE A 144 5.11 -25.59 2.20
C ILE A 144 5.82 -24.24 2.13
N GLY A 145 6.17 -23.68 3.28
CA GLY A 145 6.87 -22.40 3.36
C GLY A 145 8.26 -22.43 2.73
N TYR A 146 9.01 -23.53 2.93
CA TYR A 146 10.32 -23.71 2.30
C TYR A 146 10.23 -23.76 0.76
N GLU A 147 9.27 -24.49 0.20
CA GLU A 147 9.11 -24.63 -1.26
C GLU A 147 8.76 -23.28 -1.90
N ILE A 148 7.84 -22.52 -1.30
CA ILE A 148 7.45 -21.19 -1.76
C ILE A 148 8.66 -20.25 -1.67
N GLN A 149 9.24 -20.12 -0.48
CA GLN A 149 10.33 -19.18 -0.20
C GLN A 149 11.54 -19.43 -1.10
N SER A 150 12.00 -20.68 -1.20
CA SER A 150 13.17 -21.03 -2.00
C SER A 150 13.00 -20.62 -3.46
N PHE A 151 11.81 -20.84 -4.02
CA PHE A 151 11.52 -20.51 -5.40
C PHE A 151 11.41 -19.00 -5.66
N VAL A 152 10.73 -18.25 -4.77
CA VAL A 152 10.52 -16.82 -5.01
C VAL A 152 11.77 -15.98 -4.72
N GLU A 153 12.58 -16.38 -3.75
CA GLU A 153 13.80 -15.66 -3.37
C GLU A 153 14.90 -15.83 -4.44
N GLU A 154 14.99 -17.00 -5.08
CA GLU A 154 15.86 -17.23 -6.24
C GLU A 154 15.53 -16.27 -7.40
N LYS A 155 14.24 -15.98 -7.61
CA LYS A 155 13.77 -15.01 -8.61
C LYS A 155 13.95 -13.55 -8.17
N GLY A 156 14.45 -13.31 -6.97
CA GLY A 156 14.72 -11.99 -6.40
C GLY A 156 13.48 -11.25 -5.90
N PHE A 157 12.47 -11.99 -5.48
CA PHE A 157 11.31 -11.49 -4.74
C PHE A 157 11.43 -11.85 -3.25
N SER A 158 10.48 -11.40 -2.43
CA SER A 158 10.44 -11.75 -1.02
C SER A 158 9.06 -12.20 -0.57
N VAL A 159 9.00 -13.04 0.45
CA VAL A 159 7.75 -13.54 1.03
C VAL A 159 7.34 -12.69 2.21
N VAL A 160 6.10 -12.18 2.22
CA VAL A 160 5.51 -11.49 3.37
C VAL A 160 5.44 -12.42 4.58
N ARG A 161 5.75 -11.90 5.77
CA ARG A 161 5.85 -12.72 7.00
C ARG A 161 4.74 -12.47 8.02
N ASP A 162 4.01 -11.37 7.85
CA ASP A 162 2.98 -10.90 8.78
C ASP A 162 1.62 -11.59 8.56
N PHE A 163 1.44 -12.24 7.41
CA PHE A 163 0.23 -12.98 7.03
C PHE A 163 0.60 -14.40 6.60
N CYS A 164 -0.37 -15.30 6.66
CA CYS A 164 -0.20 -16.71 6.34
C CYS A 164 -1.51 -17.29 5.84
N GLY A 165 -1.46 -18.46 5.21
CA GLY A 165 -2.67 -19.25 5.03
C GLY A 165 -3.19 -19.77 6.36
N HIS A 166 -4.36 -20.38 6.34
CA HIS A 166 -5.06 -20.82 7.55
C HIS A 166 -5.85 -22.09 7.30
N GLY A 167 -6.16 -22.81 8.37
CA GLY A 167 -7.23 -23.80 8.37
C GLY A 167 -8.56 -23.13 8.03
N ILE A 168 -9.41 -23.86 7.32
CA ILE A 168 -10.73 -23.38 6.88
C ILE A 168 -11.70 -24.55 6.82
N SER A 169 -12.91 -24.35 7.35
CA SER A 169 -14.00 -25.32 7.29
C SER A 169 -15.36 -24.65 7.50
N THR A 170 -16.01 -24.88 8.64
CA THR A 170 -17.16 -24.10 9.14
C THR A 170 -16.72 -22.87 9.95
N THR A 171 -15.41 -22.70 10.10
CA THR A 171 -14.77 -21.49 10.62
C THR A 171 -13.99 -20.83 9.49
N PHE A 172 -14.11 -19.50 9.32
CA PHE A 172 -13.36 -18.77 8.29
C PHE A 172 -11.85 -18.95 8.47
N HIS A 173 -11.34 -18.59 9.65
CA HIS A 173 -9.92 -18.71 9.99
C HIS A 173 -9.77 -19.58 11.25
N GLU A 174 -9.17 -20.77 11.09
CA GLU A 174 -8.87 -21.69 12.18
C GLU A 174 -7.44 -22.27 12.05
N PRO A 175 -6.89 -22.90 13.09
CA PRO A 175 -5.61 -23.60 12.95
C PRO A 175 -5.67 -24.70 11.87
N PRO A 176 -4.53 -25.01 11.21
CA PRO A 176 -3.20 -24.46 11.44
C PRO A 176 -2.91 -23.17 10.66
N ASN A 177 -1.94 -22.39 11.14
CA ASN A 177 -1.34 -21.31 10.35
C ASN A 177 -0.37 -21.92 9.32
N ILE A 178 -0.58 -21.60 8.04
CA ILE A 178 0.22 -22.09 6.92
C ILE A 178 1.19 -20.99 6.49
N LEU A 179 2.39 -20.99 7.09
CA LEU A 179 3.43 -20.01 6.74
C LEU A 179 3.95 -20.24 5.32
N HIS A 180 4.15 -19.15 4.58
CA HIS A 180 4.70 -19.19 3.20
C HIS A 180 6.23 -19.08 3.16
N TYR A 181 6.86 -19.10 4.33
CA TYR A 181 8.31 -19.14 4.53
C TYR A 181 8.63 -20.18 5.61
N GLY A 182 9.83 -20.76 5.58
CA GLY A 182 10.20 -21.75 6.59
C GLY A 182 11.33 -22.68 6.19
N SER A 183 11.52 -23.70 7.03
CA SER A 183 12.56 -24.72 6.87
C SER A 183 11.95 -26.09 6.63
N LYS A 184 12.61 -26.91 5.81
CA LYS A 184 12.20 -28.31 5.56
C LYS A 184 12.00 -29.09 6.86
N ASN A 185 11.04 -30.01 6.85
CA ASN A 185 10.72 -30.93 7.94
C ASN A 185 10.37 -30.25 9.28
N SER A 186 9.93 -29.00 9.27
CA SER A 186 9.53 -28.27 10.49
C SER A 186 8.01 -28.12 10.60
N GLY A 187 7.50 -27.97 11.83
CA GLY A 187 6.07 -27.78 12.09
C GLY A 187 5.25 -29.08 12.10
N MET A 188 3.93 -28.90 12.06
CA MET A 188 2.94 -29.99 12.11
C MET A 188 2.97 -30.85 10.84
N GLU A 189 2.74 -32.15 10.99
CA GLU A 189 2.58 -33.08 9.88
C GLU A 189 1.17 -33.02 9.29
N LEU A 190 1.07 -33.04 7.96
CA LEU A 190 -0.19 -33.09 7.23
C LEU A 190 -0.84 -34.47 7.37
N ARG A 191 -2.13 -34.45 7.71
CA ARG A 191 -2.95 -35.65 7.90
C ARG A 191 -4.20 -35.59 7.01
N PRO A 192 -4.71 -36.74 6.54
CA PRO A 192 -6.00 -36.80 5.85
C PRO A 192 -7.11 -36.14 6.67
N GLY A 193 -7.96 -35.34 6.01
CA GLY A 193 -9.08 -34.63 6.64
C GLY A 193 -8.83 -33.13 6.91
N MET A 194 -7.57 -32.68 6.85
CA MET A 194 -7.22 -31.26 6.97
C MET A 194 -7.72 -30.46 5.76
N THR A 195 -8.16 -29.23 6.02
CA THR A 195 -8.61 -28.26 5.02
C THR A 195 -8.00 -26.90 5.37
N PHE A 196 -7.27 -26.30 4.44
CA PHE A 196 -6.50 -25.08 4.67
C PHE A 196 -6.20 -24.37 3.35
N THR A 197 -5.82 -23.10 3.44
CA THR A 197 -5.42 -22.25 2.31
C THR A 197 -3.90 -22.23 2.12
N ILE A 198 -3.45 -22.06 0.88
CA ILE A 198 -2.08 -21.69 0.53
C ILE A 198 -2.16 -20.44 -0.34
N GLU A 199 -1.88 -19.28 0.26
CA GLU A 199 -2.13 -17.96 -0.31
C GLU A 199 -0.87 -17.05 -0.24
N PRO A 200 0.23 -17.40 -0.93
CA PRO A 200 1.48 -16.69 -0.78
C PRO A 200 1.39 -15.23 -1.23
N MET A 201 1.71 -14.33 -0.29
CA MET A 201 1.87 -12.90 -0.57
C MET A 201 3.34 -12.60 -0.87
N ILE A 202 3.64 -12.29 -2.13
CA ILE A 202 5.00 -12.09 -2.63
C ILE A 202 5.22 -10.62 -2.98
N ASN A 203 6.29 -10.04 -2.46
CA ASN A 203 6.67 -8.65 -2.71
C ASN A 203 7.77 -8.55 -3.77
N ALA A 204 7.64 -7.54 -4.63
CA ALA A 204 8.68 -7.13 -5.57
C ALA A 204 9.92 -6.49 -4.91
N GLY A 205 9.80 -6.12 -3.63
CA GLY A 205 10.79 -5.44 -2.79
C GLY A 205 11.09 -6.25 -1.54
N LYS A 206 11.13 -5.62 -0.37
CA LYS A 206 11.39 -6.31 0.91
C LYS A 206 10.11 -6.90 1.52
N PHE A 207 10.27 -7.91 2.38
CA PHE A 207 9.15 -8.61 3.01
C PHE A 207 8.29 -7.79 4.00
N PRO A 208 8.80 -6.77 4.74
CA PRO A 208 7.99 -6.10 5.75
C PRO A 208 6.79 -5.35 5.16
N VAL A 209 5.65 -5.44 5.84
CA VAL A 209 4.43 -4.73 5.49
C VAL A 209 4.05 -3.70 6.58
N LYS A 210 3.07 -2.85 6.27
CA LYS A 210 2.49 -1.88 7.20
C LYS A 210 0.96 -1.93 7.05
N MET A 211 0.25 -2.02 8.17
CA MET A 211 -1.19 -1.83 8.23
C MET A 211 -1.56 -0.34 8.09
N LEU A 212 -2.56 -0.03 7.27
CA LEU A 212 -3.13 1.31 7.19
C LEU A 212 -4.09 1.57 8.36
N ASN A 213 -4.44 2.84 8.53
CA ASN A 213 -5.28 3.30 9.64
C ASN A 213 -6.74 2.85 9.52
N ASP A 214 -7.14 2.29 8.37
CA ASP A 214 -8.43 1.64 8.21
C ASP A 214 -8.53 0.30 8.97
N GLY A 215 -7.41 -0.18 9.53
CA GLY A 215 -7.34 -1.40 10.34
C GLY A 215 -7.25 -2.69 9.53
N TRP A 216 -7.24 -2.61 8.20
CA TRP A 216 -7.34 -3.77 7.32
C TRP A 216 -6.28 -3.78 6.22
N THR A 217 -6.15 -2.68 5.47
CA THR A 217 -5.32 -2.66 4.27
C THR A 217 -3.86 -2.81 4.64
N ALA A 218 -3.22 -3.89 4.18
CA ALA A 218 -1.78 -4.10 4.34
C ALA A 218 -1.04 -3.64 3.09
N VAL A 219 0.01 -2.83 3.25
CA VAL A 219 0.84 -2.34 2.15
C VAL A 219 2.30 -2.70 2.34
N THR A 220 3.08 -2.79 1.26
CA THR A 220 4.54 -2.97 1.39
C THR A 220 5.16 -1.78 2.14
N LYS A 221 6.03 -2.06 3.13
CA LYS A 221 6.66 -1.00 3.94
C LYS A 221 7.57 -0.10 3.12
N ASP A 222 8.24 -0.67 2.11
CA ASP A 222 9.14 0.08 1.23
C ASP A 222 8.42 1.00 0.25
N LYS A 223 7.10 0.81 0.05
CA LYS A 223 6.26 1.52 -0.93
C LYS A 223 6.99 1.79 -2.26
N SER A 224 7.88 0.87 -2.67
CA SER A 224 9.01 1.19 -3.57
C SER A 224 8.59 1.67 -4.96
N LEU A 225 7.36 1.37 -5.38
CA LEU A 225 6.75 1.96 -6.58
C LEU A 225 6.43 3.47 -6.42
N SER A 226 6.05 3.96 -5.23
CA SER A 226 5.75 5.39 -5.01
C SER A 226 6.98 6.27 -4.86
N LYS A 227 8.08 5.81 -4.23
CA LYS A 227 9.30 6.62 -4.02
C LYS A 227 9.90 7.06 -5.36
N TYR A 228 10.26 6.09 -6.20
CA TYR A 228 10.87 6.38 -7.50
C TYR A 228 9.89 7.00 -8.49
N GLN A 229 8.58 6.77 -8.33
CA GLN A 229 7.59 7.49 -9.12
C GLN A 229 7.57 8.98 -8.77
N ILE A 230 7.61 9.35 -7.48
CA ILE A 230 7.72 10.76 -7.07
C ILE A 230 9.02 11.38 -7.61
N TRP A 231 10.13 10.65 -7.56
CA TRP A 231 11.39 11.12 -8.15
C TRP A 231 11.26 11.38 -9.64
N LEU A 232 10.63 10.44 -10.37
CA LEU A 232 10.37 10.59 -11.79
C LEU A 232 9.45 11.78 -12.09
N ASP A 233 8.44 12.02 -11.25
CA ASP A 233 7.53 13.15 -11.40
C ASP A 233 8.25 14.50 -11.21
N VAL A 234 9.17 14.57 -10.24
CA VAL A 234 10.05 15.74 -10.02
C VAL A 234 10.98 15.96 -11.22
N GLU A 235 11.69 14.92 -11.65
CA GLU A 235 12.61 14.97 -12.79
C GLU A 235 11.92 15.39 -14.09
N VAL A 236 10.76 14.82 -14.36
CA VAL A 236 9.96 15.14 -15.54
C VAL A 236 9.44 16.57 -15.46
N ALA A 237 8.98 17.04 -14.30
CA ALA A 237 8.53 18.42 -14.13
C ALA A 237 9.69 19.40 -14.34
N ALA A 238 10.89 19.08 -13.85
CA ALA A 238 12.08 19.90 -14.06
C ALA A 238 12.47 19.94 -15.55
N ALA A 239 12.49 18.78 -16.22
CA ALA A 239 12.76 18.67 -17.65
C ALA A 239 11.77 19.49 -18.50
N GLU A 240 10.47 19.47 -18.18
CA GLU A 240 9.48 20.30 -18.88
C GLU A 240 9.72 21.80 -18.75
N ALA A 241 10.22 22.24 -17.60
CA ALA A 241 10.59 23.62 -17.39
C ALA A 241 11.84 23.97 -18.21
N MET A 242 12.87 23.12 -18.16
CA MET A 242 14.10 23.29 -18.93
C MET A 242 13.82 23.31 -20.45
N GLU A 243 12.90 22.49 -20.94
CA GLU A 243 12.46 22.51 -22.35
C GLU A 243 11.83 23.85 -22.73
N LYS A 244 10.98 24.42 -21.86
CA LYS A 244 10.35 25.74 -22.10
C LYS A 244 11.37 26.87 -22.11
N LEU A 245 12.45 26.70 -21.35
CA LEU A 245 13.58 27.63 -21.28
C LEU A 245 14.63 27.38 -22.37
N ASN A 246 14.41 26.39 -23.25
CA ASN A 246 15.37 25.93 -24.27
C ASN A 246 16.74 25.52 -23.71
N GLN A 247 16.80 25.07 -22.45
CA GLN A 247 18.02 24.57 -21.80
C GLN A 247 18.32 23.11 -22.16
N ILE A 248 17.27 22.33 -22.47
CA ILE A 248 17.38 20.97 -22.99
C ILE A 248 16.51 20.81 -24.25
N PRO A 249 16.77 19.80 -25.10
CA PRO A 249 15.96 19.57 -26.30
C PRO A 249 14.48 19.33 -25.99
N LYS A 250 13.59 19.88 -26.82
CA LYS A 250 12.14 19.65 -26.69
C LYS A 250 11.78 18.16 -26.82
N GLY A 251 10.80 17.72 -26.04
CA GLY A 251 10.25 16.37 -26.08
C GLY A 251 11.01 15.32 -25.24
N VAL A 252 12.04 15.69 -24.49
CA VAL A 252 12.68 14.84 -23.47
C VAL A 252 11.63 14.39 -22.44
N ALA A 253 10.93 15.33 -21.81
CA ALA A 253 9.93 15.04 -20.78
C ALA A 253 8.78 14.18 -21.32
N SER A 254 8.30 14.46 -22.54
CA SER A 254 7.25 13.65 -23.18
C SER A 254 7.71 12.22 -23.44
N ILE A 255 8.94 12.03 -23.93
CA ILE A 255 9.51 10.71 -24.19
C ILE A 255 9.71 9.94 -22.88
N VAL A 256 10.25 10.59 -21.85
CA VAL A 256 10.44 10.00 -20.52
C VAL A 256 9.09 9.60 -19.93
N ARG A 257 8.07 10.48 -19.91
CA ARG A 257 6.71 10.13 -19.46
C ARG A 257 6.15 8.90 -20.18
N LYS A 258 6.34 8.81 -21.50
CA LYS A 258 5.79 7.71 -22.31
C LYS A 258 6.52 6.39 -22.08
N LYS A 259 7.86 6.43 -22.04
CA LYS A 259 8.71 5.22 -22.11
C LYS A 259 9.34 4.81 -20.79
N ALA A 260 9.57 5.73 -19.86
CA ALA A 260 10.16 5.39 -18.57
C ALA A 260 9.25 4.43 -17.82
N ARG A 261 9.85 3.44 -17.18
CA ARG A 261 9.18 2.48 -16.31
C ARG A 261 10.07 2.27 -15.10
N ILE A 262 9.52 2.46 -13.91
CA ILE A 262 10.25 2.24 -12.67
C ILE A 262 10.52 0.74 -12.51
N ASN A 263 11.80 0.36 -12.58
CA ASN A 263 12.24 -0.98 -12.25
C ASN A 263 13.12 -0.96 -11.00
N VAL A 264 12.50 -1.07 -9.84
CA VAL A 264 13.18 -1.07 -8.52
C VAL A 264 14.30 -2.12 -8.44
N LYS A 265 14.12 -3.30 -9.04
CA LYS A 265 15.13 -4.37 -8.98
C LYS A 265 16.38 -3.93 -9.75
N ARG A 266 16.18 -3.37 -10.94
CA ARG A 266 17.28 -2.83 -11.75
C ARG A 266 17.97 -1.64 -11.08
N ILE A 267 17.20 -0.74 -10.45
CA ILE A 267 17.76 0.38 -9.69
C ILE A 267 18.68 -0.15 -8.58
N HIS A 268 18.23 -1.10 -7.74
CA HIS A 268 19.08 -1.65 -6.68
C HIS A 268 20.30 -2.42 -7.22
N GLN A 269 20.18 -3.10 -8.37
CA GLN A 269 21.33 -3.74 -9.03
C GLN A 269 22.38 -2.70 -9.43
N ILE A 270 21.96 -1.62 -10.10
CA ILE A 270 22.87 -0.54 -10.48
C ILE A 270 23.43 0.15 -9.24
N GLU A 271 22.61 0.41 -8.21
CA GLU A 271 23.03 1.01 -6.94
C GLU A 271 24.09 0.18 -6.23
N ALA A 272 23.99 -1.16 -6.29
CA ALA A 272 25.00 -2.05 -5.73
C ALA A 272 26.38 -1.86 -6.38
N GLU A 273 26.43 -1.46 -7.65
CA GLU A 273 27.64 -1.16 -8.42
C GLU A 273 28.10 0.29 -8.21
N VAL A 274 27.22 1.27 -8.44
CA VAL A 274 27.56 2.70 -8.46
C VAL A 274 27.60 3.35 -7.07
N LYS A 275 27.08 2.65 -6.03
CA LYS A 275 26.96 3.13 -4.65
C LYS A 275 26.29 4.50 -4.50
N HIS A 276 25.37 4.82 -5.42
CA HIS A 276 24.66 6.09 -5.45
C HIS A 276 23.24 5.89 -6.00
N ASP A 277 22.23 6.20 -5.18
CA ASP A 277 20.82 5.90 -5.44
C ASP A 277 20.20 6.73 -6.58
N VAL A 278 20.45 8.04 -6.65
CA VAL A 278 19.96 8.91 -7.75
C VAL A 278 20.58 8.51 -9.09
N ILE A 279 21.89 8.23 -9.14
CA ILE A 279 22.56 7.75 -10.35
C ILE A 279 21.96 6.42 -10.80
N ALA A 280 21.75 5.49 -9.87
CA ALA A 280 21.14 4.20 -10.17
C ALA A 280 19.72 4.34 -10.72
N PHE A 281 18.93 5.24 -10.13
CA PHE A 281 17.60 5.59 -10.59
C PHE A 281 17.62 6.17 -12.02
N LEU A 282 18.41 7.21 -12.27
CA LEU A 282 18.52 7.86 -13.58
C LEU A 282 19.03 6.91 -14.66
N THR A 283 19.98 6.04 -14.30
CA THR A 283 20.51 5.01 -15.21
C THR A 283 19.41 4.04 -15.61
N SER A 284 18.65 3.50 -14.64
CA SER A 284 17.51 2.61 -14.90
C SER A 284 16.43 3.27 -15.76
N VAL A 285 16.14 4.56 -15.53
CA VAL A 285 15.20 5.34 -16.35
C VAL A 285 15.74 5.51 -17.77
N THR A 286 17.03 5.82 -17.92
CA THR A 286 17.67 6.05 -19.22
C THR A 286 17.73 4.79 -20.07
N GLU A 287 17.97 3.63 -19.46
CA GLU A 287 17.91 2.31 -20.12
C GLU A 287 16.56 2.07 -20.83
N LYS A 288 15.46 2.62 -20.32
CA LYS A 288 14.11 2.43 -20.88
C LYS A 288 13.64 3.59 -21.75
N ALA A 289 13.88 4.82 -21.33
CA ALA A 289 13.45 6.01 -22.07
C ALA A 289 14.37 6.36 -23.26
N GLY A 290 15.58 5.78 -23.30
CA GLY A 290 16.58 5.98 -24.35
C GLY A 290 17.46 7.20 -24.10
N ILE A 291 18.39 7.46 -25.03
CA ILE A 291 19.48 8.44 -24.86
C ILE A 291 19.02 9.86 -24.52
N LYS A 292 17.79 10.24 -24.91
CA LYS A 292 17.21 11.55 -24.56
C LYS A 292 16.96 11.71 -23.06
N ALA A 293 16.84 10.65 -22.29
CA ALA A 293 16.70 10.73 -20.83
C ALA A 293 17.98 11.17 -20.11
N ARG A 294 19.14 11.21 -20.79
CA ARG A 294 20.40 11.75 -20.22
C ARG A 294 20.31 13.23 -19.84
N TYR A 295 19.30 13.95 -20.36
CA TYR A 295 19.04 15.35 -20.05
C TYR A 295 18.22 15.53 -18.76
N LEU A 296 17.68 14.43 -18.20
CA LEU A 296 17.13 14.47 -16.84
C LEU A 296 18.25 14.85 -15.86
N HIS A 297 17.87 15.50 -14.77
CA HIS A 297 18.78 15.95 -13.73
C HIS A 297 19.81 17.01 -14.15
N GLN A 298 19.77 17.53 -15.39
CA GLN A 298 20.76 18.50 -15.84
C GLN A 298 20.69 19.79 -15.01
N GLY A 299 21.82 20.16 -14.38
CA GLY A 299 21.92 21.34 -13.53
C GLY A 299 21.34 21.16 -12.12
N MET A 300 20.71 20.02 -11.84
CA MET A 300 20.20 19.62 -10.53
C MET A 300 21.25 18.84 -9.74
N THR A 301 20.98 18.66 -8.46
CA THR A 301 21.72 17.78 -7.56
C THR A 301 20.79 16.74 -6.94
N SER A 302 21.40 15.70 -6.37
CA SER A 302 20.67 14.67 -5.63
C SER A 302 19.72 15.27 -4.60
N SER A 303 20.15 16.28 -3.84
CA SER A 303 19.33 16.95 -2.83
C SER A 303 18.06 17.58 -3.40
N ASP A 304 18.11 18.19 -4.59
CA ASP A 304 16.94 18.79 -5.24
C ASP A 304 15.81 17.77 -5.44
N VAL A 305 16.17 16.54 -5.85
CA VAL A 305 15.22 15.44 -6.05
C VAL A 305 14.83 14.82 -4.71
N LEU A 306 15.80 14.50 -3.87
CA LEU A 306 15.61 13.77 -2.63
C LEU A 306 14.73 14.56 -1.65
N ASP A 307 15.08 15.81 -1.37
CA ASP A 307 14.38 16.63 -0.39
C ASP A 307 12.99 17.04 -0.89
N THR A 308 12.86 17.45 -2.16
CA THR A 308 11.55 17.76 -2.76
C THR A 308 10.64 16.54 -2.71
N SER A 309 11.16 15.36 -3.06
CA SER A 309 10.39 14.12 -3.00
C SER A 309 9.99 13.74 -1.57
N PHE A 310 10.90 13.92 -0.61
CA PHE A 310 10.61 13.68 0.80
C PHE A 310 9.50 14.60 1.33
N ASN A 311 9.53 15.89 0.96
CA ASN A 311 8.48 16.85 1.27
C ASN A 311 7.13 16.44 0.68
N ILE A 312 7.09 15.97 -0.58
CA ILE A 312 5.86 15.43 -1.18
C ILE A 312 5.31 14.27 -0.35
N GLN A 313 6.17 13.34 0.08
CA GLN A 313 5.77 12.20 0.90
C GLN A 313 5.23 12.66 2.28
N MET A 314 5.83 13.67 2.89
CA MET A 314 5.35 14.24 4.15
C MET A 314 4.00 14.95 3.98
N VAL A 315 3.81 15.75 2.93
CA VAL A 315 2.51 16.37 2.63
C VAL A 315 1.43 15.33 2.42
N GLN A 316 1.71 14.27 1.65
CA GLN A 316 0.77 13.16 1.44
C GLN A 316 0.43 12.46 2.76
N SER A 317 1.44 12.19 3.60
CA SER A 317 1.25 11.54 4.90
C SER A 317 0.45 12.41 5.87
N GLY A 318 0.77 13.71 5.94
CA GLY A 318 0.07 14.67 6.79
C GLY A 318 -1.39 14.83 6.39
N LYS A 319 -1.72 14.84 5.09
CA LYS A 319 -3.11 14.87 4.61
C LYS A 319 -3.93 13.66 5.06
N ILE A 320 -3.32 12.48 5.15
CA ILE A 320 -3.96 11.28 5.70
C ILE A 320 -4.27 11.49 7.18
N ILE A 321 -3.28 11.88 7.97
CA ILE A 321 -3.45 12.11 9.42
C ILE A 321 -4.48 13.22 9.68
N LEU A 322 -4.50 14.27 8.86
CA LEU A 322 -5.46 15.37 8.98
C LEU A 322 -6.90 14.88 8.79
N LYS A 323 -7.14 13.96 7.85
CA LYS A 323 -8.44 13.33 7.63
C LYS A 323 -8.88 12.51 8.85
N ASP A 324 -7.95 11.79 9.48
CA ASP A 324 -8.22 11.00 10.68
C ASP A 324 -8.54 11.89 11.89
N ILE A 325 -7.79 12.98 12.08
CA ILE A 325 -8.09 14.00 13.09
C ILE A 325 -9.48 14.61 12.85
N ASP A 326 -9.84 14.91 11.60
CA ASP A 326 -11.17 15.41 11.26
C ASP A 326 -12.28 14.42 11.65
N GLN A 327 -12.03 13.12 11.50
CA GLN A 327 -12.96 12.08 11.92
C GLN A 327 -13.05 11.98 13.46
N ILE A 328 -11.91 12.01 14.16
CA ILE A 328 -11.86 12.03 15.63
C ILE A 328 -12.66 13.23 16.17
N LEU A 329 -12.47 14.42 15.59
CA LEU A 329 -13.22 15.62 15.97
C LEU A 329 -14.73 15.44 15.83
N LYS A 330 -15.19 14.83 14.73
CA LYS A 330 -16.63 14.53 14.53
C LYS A 330 -17.15 13.59 15.61
N VAL A 331 -16.41 12.51 15.90
CA VAL A 331 -16.78 11.52 16.92
C VAL A 331 -16.80 12.13 18.31
N LEU A 332 -15.72 12.82 18.72
CA LEU A 332 -15.63 13.49 20.02
C LEU A 332 -16.76 14.50 20.21
N LYS A 333 -17.07 15.32 19.20
CA LYS A 333 -18.18 16.28 19.26
C LYS A 333 -19.53 15.58 19.47
N LYS A 334 -19.78 14.48 18.75
CA LYS A 334 -21.01 13.69 18.89
C LYS A 334 -21.12 13.07 20.28
N GLN A 335 -20.05 12.43 20.75
CA GLN A 335 -20.04 11.73 22.04
C GLN A 335 -20.09 12.71 23.23
N ALA A 336 -19.37 13.84 23.15
CA ALA A 336 -19.41 14.88 24.18
C ALA A 336 -20.84 15.44 24.37
N LYS A 337 -21.59 15.63 23.28
CA LYS A 337 -23.00 16.04 23.34
C LYS A 337 -23.90 14.93 23.90
N LYS A 338 -23.72 13.67 23.43
CA LYS A 338 -24.51 12.52 23.88
C LYS A 338 -24.40 12.31 25.38
N TYR A 339 -23.19 12.42 25.94
CA TYR A 339 -22.92 12.16 27.35
C TYR A 339 -22.78 13.45 28.18
N LYS A 340 -23.35 14.58 27.71
CA LYS A 340 -23.22 15.91 28.33
C LYS A 340 -23.55 15.92 29.82
N LEU A 341 -24.56 15.16 30.24
CA LEU A 341 -25.08 15.12 31.62
C LEU A 341 -24.74 13.82 32.35
N THR A 342 -23.96 12.92 31.75
CA THR A 342 -23.60 11.63 32.37
C THR A 342 -22.59 11.86 33.49
N PRO A 343 -22.93 11.66 34.77
CA PRO A 343 -22.01 11.91 35.88
C PRO A 343 -20.85 10.91 35.86
N CYS A 344 -19.65 11.36 36.23
CA CYS A 344 -18.49 10.51 36.46
C CYS A 344 -17.52 11.18 37.44
N MET A 345 -16.63 10.40 38.06
CA MET A 345 -15.63 10.96 38.98
C MET A 345 -14.54 11.73 38.23
N GLY A 346 -14.31 12.98 38.61
CA GLY A 346 -13.13 13.75 38.24
C GLY A 346 -11.87 13.22 38.92
N ARG A 347 -10.69 13.63 38.43
CA ARG A 347 -9.41 13.28 39.05
C ARG A 347 -8.51 14.50 39.15
N SER A 348 -7.78 14.60 40.26
CA SER A 348 -6.68 15.54 40.47
C SER A 348 -5.45 14.75 40.96
N HIS A 349 -4.28 15.00 40.38
CA HIS A 349 -3.05 14.21 40.66
C HIS A 349 -3.24 12.69 40.54
N GLY A 350 -4.14 12.24 39.66
CA GLY A 350 -4.48 10.82 39.50
C GLY A 350 -5.44 10.25 40.55
N ILE A 351 -5.77 10.98 41.61
CA ILE A 351 -6.71 10.59 42.67
C ILE A 351 -8.12 11.11 42.37
N HIS A 352 -9.16 10.42 42.83
CA HIS A 352 -10.55 10.90 42.69
C HIS A 352 -10.71 12.27 43.37
N ALA A 353 -11.42 13.17 42.69
CA ALA A 353 -11.72 14.51 43.15
C ALA A 353 -13.25 14.72 43.13
N GLU A 354 -13.71 15.88 42.63
CA GLU A 354 -15.14 16.18 42.54
C GLU A 354 -15.82 15.46 41.35
N PRO A 355 -17.15 15.22 41.42
CA PRO A 355 -17.93 14.77 40.27
C PRO A 355 -17.85 15.75 39.09
N VAL A 356 -17.73 15.22 37.89
CA VAL A 356 -17.82 15.95 36.61
C VAL A 356 -18.75 15.19 35.67
N THR A 357 -18.90 15.64 34.42
CA THR A 357 -19.62 14.85 33.40
C THR A 357 -18.66 14.19 32.41
N PHE A 358 -19.01 13.00 31.94
CA PHE A 358 -18.24 12.31 30.91
C PHE A 358 -18.18 13.13 29.62
N GLY A 359 -19.27 13.83 29.28
CA GLY A 359 -19.30 14.77 28.16
C GLY A 359 -18.29 15.91 28.29
N LEU A 360 -18.06 16.45 29.50
CA LEU A 360 -17.04 17.48 29.73
C LEU A 360 -15.63 16.95 29.48
N LYS A 361 -15.32 15.72 29.90
CA LYS A 361 -14.03 15.07 29.61
C LYS A 361 -13.82 14.91 28.10
N LEU A 362 -14.83 14.46 27.38
CA LEU A 362 -14.74 14.33 25.92
C LEU A 362 -14.61 15.69 25.21
N ALA A 363 -15.23 16.73 25.75
CA ALA A 363 -15.12 18.09 25.22
C ALA A 363 -13.70 18.66 25.38
N SER A 364 -12.97 18.34 26.45
CA SER A 364 -11.58 18.76 26.60
C SER A 364 -10.68 18.13 25.53
N PHE A 365 -10.84 16.83 25.27
CA PHE A 365 -10.14 16.15 24.16
C PHE A 365 -10.54 16.74 22.80
N TYR A 366 -11.81 17.10 22.60
CA TYR A 366 -12.24 17.75 21.35
C TYR A 366 -11.48 19.07 21.10
N GLU A 367 -11.39 19.94 22.11
CA GLU A 367 -10.64 21.19 21.96
C GLU A 367 -9.13 20.96 21.82
N GLU A 368 -8.58 19.92 22.43
CA GLU A 368 -7.20 19.49 22.20
C GLU A 368 -6.94 19.07 20.74
N PHE A 369 -7.76 18.15 20.23
CA PHE A 369 -7.64 17.70 18.84
C PHE A 369 -7.89 18.83 17.84
N LYS A 370 -8.67 19.85 18.20
CA LYS A 370 -8.89 21.03 17.36
C LYS A 370 -7.63 21.90 17.28
N ARG A 371 -6.89 22.05 18.39
CA ARG A 371 -5.56 22.69 18.38
C ARG A 371 -4.57 21.86 17.58
N ASN A 372 -4.56 20.54 17.77
CA ASN A 372 -3.70 19.60 17.03
C ASN A 372 -3.96 19.62 15.54
N ARG A 373 -5.22 19.69 15.12
CA ARG A 373 -5.60 19.88 13.71
C ARG A 373 -4.97 21.14 13.12
N LYS A 374 -5.06 22.27 13.82
CA LYS A 374 -4.45 23.53 13.38
C LYS A 374 -2.94 23.38 13.23
N ARG A 375 -2.27 22.85 14.26
CA ARG A 375 -0.82 22.57 14.25
C ARG A 375 -0.41 21.71 13.06
N LEU A 376 -1.18 20.65 12.76
CA LEU A 376 -0.89 19.77 11.64
C LEU A 376 -1.08 20.46 10.29
N VAL A 377 -2.11 21.29 10.12
CA VAL A 377 -2.29 22.09 8.90
C VAL A 377 -1.08 23.00 8.70
N ASP A 378 -0.64 23.69 9.75
CA ASP A 378 0.53 24.57 9.71
C ASP A 378 1.80 23.77 9.37
N ALA A 379 2.00 22.61 10.01
CA ALA A 379 3.13 21.71 9.72
C ALA A 379 3.14 21.20 8.26
N ILE A 380 1.98 20.79 7.73
CA ILE A 380 1.85 20.38 6.32
C ILE A 380 2.21 21.54 5.39
N ASN A 381 1.79 22.76 5.73
CA ASN A 381 2.11 23.95 4.94
C ASN A 381 3.61 24.26 4.95
N GLU A 382 4.31 24.05 6.07
CA GLU A 382 5.77 24.25 6.18
C GLU A 382 6.56 23.26 5.31
N VAL A 383 6.22 21.97 5.35
CA VAL A 383 6.87 20.95 4.52
C VAL A 383 6.34 20.91 3.09
N SER A 384 5.34 21.72 2.75
CA SER A 384 4.82 21.86 1.37
C SER A 384 5.73 22.76 0.54
N THR A 385 7.04 22.50 0.59
CA THR A 385 8.10 23.31 -0.01
C THR A 385 8.93 22.47 -0.97
N CYS A 386 9.38 23.09 -2.06
CA CYS A 386 10.19 22.52 -3.12
C CYS A 386 11.51 23.30 -3.20
N ALA A 387 12.62 22.59 -3.41
CA ALA A 387 13.90 23.19 -3.71
C ALA A 387 14.48 22.53 -4.97
N ILE A 388 14.75 23.34 -6.00
CA ILE A 388 15.45 22.94 -7.22
C ILE A 388 16.49 24.03 -7.50
N SER A 389 17.51 24.06 -6.66
CA SER A 389 18.40 25.20 -6.46
C SER A 389 19.86 24.90 -6.82
N GLY A 390 20.16 23.63 -7.14
CA GLY A 390 21.48 23.17 -7.51
C GLY A 390 22.40 23.02 -6.29
N ALA A 391 23.71 22.99 -6.53
CA ALA A 391 24.67 22.48 -5.55
C ALA A 391 24.76 23.26 -4.23
N VAL A 392 24.52 24.57 -4.25
CA VAL A 392 24.69 25.44 -3.07
C VAL A 392 23.57 26.48 -2.94
N GLY A 393 22.46 26.31 -3.67
CA GLY A 393 21.33 27.24 -3.58
C GLY A 393 21.44 28.50 -4.44
N THR A 394 22.53 28.67 -5.20
CA THR A 394 22.78 29.88 -5.99
C THR A 394 22.18 29.84 -7.40
N PHE A 395 21.56 28.73 -7.80
CA PHE A 395 20.98 28.57 -9.14
C PHE A 395 22.00 28.70 -10.28
N ALA A 396 23.30 28.51 -10.01
CA ALA A 396 24.37 28.71 -10.98
C ALA A 396 24.22 27.85 -12.25
N ASN A 397 23.69 26.63 -12.11
CA ASN A 397 23.54 25.66 -13.20
C ASN A 397 22.08 25.37 -13.56
N ILE A 398 21.11 26.01 -12.90
CA ILE A 398 19.68 25.76 -13.10
C ILE A 398 18.87 27.02 -12.87
N SER A 399 17.93 27.34 -13.77
CA SER A 399 17.15 28.57 -13.63
C SER A 399 16.19 28.49 -12.43
N PRO A 400 16.02 29.55 -11.62
CA PRO A 400 14.98 29.61 -10.59
C PRO A 400 13.54 29.42 -11.15
N ASN A 401 13.35 29.65 -12.45
CA ASN A 401 12.08 29.38 -13.11
C ASN A 401 11.77 27.87 -13.23
N VAL A 402 12.77 27.00 -13.16
CA VAL A 402 12.59 25.55 -13.09
C VAL A 402 11.94 25.18 -11.76
N GLU A 403 12.49 25.67 -10.64
CA GLU A 403 11.90 25.47 -9.30
C GLU A 403 10.46 25.96 -9.22
N LYS A 404 10.19 27.19 -9.68
CA LYS A 404 8.82 27.74 -9.74
C LYS A 404 7.87 26.84 -10.53
N HIS A 405 8.35 26.26 -11.63
CA HIS A 405 7.55 25.35 -12.44
C HIS A 405 7.26 24.04 -11.71
N VAL A 406 8.29 23.41 -11.14
CA VAL A 406 8.17 22.15 -10.39
C VAL A 406 7.24 22.33 -9.20
N ALA A 407 7.44 23.38 -8.40
CA ALA A 407 6.62 23.71 -7.26
C ALA A 407 5.14 23.86 -7.65
N LYS A 408 4.85 24.68 -8.66
CA LYS A 408 3.47 24.85 -9.16
C LYS A 408 2.86 23.54 -9.65
N LYS A 409 3.63 22.75 -10.40
CA LYS A 409 3.14 21.52 -11.02
C LYS A 409 2.83 20.42 -9.99
N LEU A 410 3.60 20.37 -8.91
CA LEU A 410 3.47 19.37 -7.85
C LEU A 410 2.68 19.88 -6.63
N GLY A 411 2.14 21.10 -6.70
CA GLY A 411 1.33 21.69 -5.62
C GLY A 411 2.14 22.06 -4.38
N LEU A 412 3.39 22.46 -4.56
CA LEU A 412 4.31 22.93 -3.52
C LEU A 412 4.57 24.43 -3.66
N LYS A 413 5.21 25.02 -2.65
CA LYS A 413 5.77 26.38 -2.66
C LYS A 413 7.27 26.33 -2.93
N VAL A 414 7.83 27.39 -3.50
CA VAL A 414 9.28 27.52 -3.62
C VAL A 414 9.89 27.85 -2.26
N GLU A 415 11.12 27.39 -2.01
CA GLU A 415 11.90 27.89 -0.88
C GLU A 415 12.27 29.36 -1.15
N PRO A 416 11.93 30.32 -0.26
CA PRO A 416 12.21 31.73 -0.52
C PRO A 416 13.69 32.04 -0.70
N ILE A 417 14.56 31.38 0.08
CA ILE A 417 16.02 31.49 0.01
C ILE A 417 16.62 30.09 0.08
N SER A 418 17.10 29.61 -1.05
CA SER A 418 17.56 28.23 -1.18
C SER A 418 19.00 28.04 -0.71
N THR A 419 19.28 26.87 -0.15
CA THR A 419 20.64 26.32 0.01
C THR A 419 20.74 25.04 -0.83
N GLN A 420 21.71 24.17 -0.58
CA GLN A 420 21.76 22.83 -1.18
C GLN A 420 20.57 21.94 -0.79
N VAL A 421 20.01 22.16 0.41
CA VAL A 421 18.97 21.31 0.99
C VAL A 421 17.76 22.15 1.39
N ILE A 422 16.60 21.49 1.50
CA ILE A 422 15.45 22.12 2.14
C ILE A 422 15.78 22.34 3.63
N PRO A 423 15.54 23.55 4.18
CA PRO A 423 15.81 23.85 5.58
C PRO A 423 15.18 22.83 6.53
N ARG A 424 16.01 22.24 7.40
CA ARG A 424 15.63 21.10 8.24
C ARG A 424 14.74 21.49 9.42
N ASP A 425 14.66 22.77 9.76
CA ASP A 425 13.71 23.30 10.75
C ASP A 425 12.25 23.05 10.33
N ARG A 426 11.94 23.07 9.02
CA ARG A 426 10.62 22.68 8.49
C ARG A 426 10.29 21.23 8.83
N HIS A 427 11.26 20.33 8.68
CA HIS A 427 11.14 18.91 9.04
C HIS A 427 11.01 18.74 10.55
N ALA A 428 11.85 19.43 11.32
CA ALA A 428 11.80 19.40 12.78
C ALA A 428 10.42 19.85 13.30
N PHE A 429 9.88 20.96 12.79
CA PHE A 429 8.54 21.43 13.13
C PHE A 429 7.47 20.38 12.82
N TYR A 430 7.51 19.76 11.64
CA TYR A 430 6.58 18.70 11.26
C TYR A 430 6.63 17.51 12.22
N PHE A 431 7.82 16.99 12.53
CA PHE A 431 7.97 15.86 13.44
C PHE A 431 7.64 16.21 14.89
N SER A 432 7.95 17.44 15.35
CA SER A 432 7.55 17.92 16.68
C SER A 432 6.02 17.99 16.81
N VAL A 433 5.32 18.46 15.76
CA VAL A 433 3.85 18.45 15.74
C VAL A 433 3.31 17.03 15.79
N LEU A 434 3.90 16.08 15.07
CA LEU A 434 3.51 14.67 15.18
C LEU A 434 3.73 14.12 16.59
N GLY A 435 4.83 14.47 17.26
CA GLY A 435 5.09 14.11 18.65
C GLY A 435 4.00 14.66 19.59
N ILE A 436 3.61 15.92 19.43
CA ILE A 436 2.53 16.55 20.21
C ILE A 436 1.17 15.86 19.97
N ILE A 437 0.90 15.41 18.75
CA ILE A 437 -0.36 14.72 18.41
C ILE A 437 -0.40 13.31 19.02
N ALA A 438 0.75 12.63 19.10
CA ALA A 438 0.85 11.28 19.63
C ALA A 438 0.60 11.21 21.15
N GLY A 439 0.91 12.30 21.87
CA GLY A 439 0.77 12.40 23.33
C GLY A 439 2.08 12.17 24.05
#